data_AF-A0A383ARR6-F1
#
_entry.id   AF-A0A383ARR6-F1
#
_cell.length_a   1.000
_cell.length_b   1.000
_cell.length_c   1.000
_cell.angle_alpha   90.00
_cell.angle_beta   90.00
_cell.angle_gamma   90.00
#
_symmetry.space_group_name_H-M   'P 1'
#
loop_
_entity.id
_entity.type
_entity.pdbx_description
1 polymer ?
#
loop_
_entity_poly.entity_id
_entity_poly.type
_entity_poly.pdbx_seq_one_letter_code
_entity_poly.pdbx_strand_id
1 'polypeptide(L)' 'MPVLSAEQVSRYEADGYLYLEDALTPQQVSDLRAVFDDWVEESRSHTGPYGETFDG' A
#
# COMPACT_ATOMS: atom_id res chain seq x y z
N MET A 1 1.76 12.02 12.78
CA MET A 1 1.82 12.05 11.30
C MET A 1 2.31 13.43 10.89
N PRO A 2 3.33 13.54 10.01
CA PRO A 2 3.78 14.85 9.55
C PRO A 2 2.66 15.55 8.79
N VAL A 3 2.49 16.84 9.05
CA VAL A 3 1.57 17.70 8.31
C VAL A 3 2.31 18.19 7.07
N LEU A 4 1.67 18.12 5.89
CA LEU A 4 2.23 18.61 4.64
C LEU A 4 2.52 20.11 4.73
N SER A 5 3.63 20.56 4.14
CA SER A 5 3.91 21.99 4.01
C SER A 5 2.94 22.65 3.02
N ALA A 6 2.78 23.97 3.12
CA ALA A 6 1.95 24.71 2.17
C ALA A 6 2.43 24.56 0.71
N GLU A 7 3.74 24.45 0.50
CA GLU A 7 4.34 24.20 -0.81
C GLU A 7 3.96 22.81 -1.35
N GLN A 8 4.03 21.78 -0.49
CA GLN A 8 3.64 20.42 -0.85
C GLN A 8 2.15 20.32 -1.21
N VAL A 9 1.29 21.04 -0.48
CA VAL A 9 -0.14 21.14 -0.80
C VAL A 9 -0.35 21.81 -2.15
N SER A 10 0.26 22.97 -2.37
CA SER A 10 0.14 23.69 -3.65
C SER A 10 0.63 22.86 -4.84
N ARG A 11 1.70 22.07 -4.64
CA ARG A 11 2.21 21.18 -5.67
C ARG A 11 1.28 20.01 -5.97
N TYR A 12 0.70 19.40 -4.94
CA TYR A 12 -0.32 18.36 -5.13
C TYR A 12 -1.53 18.89 -5.90
N GLU A 13 -2.00 20.09 -5.59
CA GLU A 13 -3.12 20.73 -6.29
C GLU A 13 -2.81 21.02 -7.76
N ALA A 14 -1.57 21.40 -8.08
CA ALA A 14 -1.14 21.69 -9.45
C ALA A 14 -0.84 20.43 -10.29
N ASP A 15 -0.13 19.47 -9.70
CA ASP A 15 0.41 18.30 -10.41
C ASP A 15 -0.53 17.09 -10.33
N GLY A 16 -1.50 17.08 -9.40
CA GLY A 16 -2.40 15.96 -9.13
C GLY A 16 -1.76 14.79 -8.38
N TYR A 17 -0.48 14.89 -8.04
CA TYR A 17 0.26 13.93 -7.23
C TYR A 17 1.36 14.64 -6.43
N LEU A 18 1.86 13.96 -5.40
CA LEU A 18 2.99 14.46 -4.61
C LEU A 18 3.94 13.31 -4.31
N TYR A 19 5.23 13.54 -4.57
CA TYR A 19 6.29 12.63 -4.13
C TYR A 19 6.71 13.02 -2.71
N LEU A 20 6.65 12.05 -1.79
CA LEU A 20 7.05 12.20 -0.39
C LEU A 20 8.19 11.24 -0.10
N GLU A 21 9.38 11.81 0.11
CA GLU A 21 10.52 11.06 0.64
C GLU A 21 10.23 10.60 2.07
N ASP A 22 10.63 9.38 2.39
CA ASP A 22 10.46 8.77 3.71
C ASP A 22 9.02 8.84 4.27
N ALA A 23 8.02 8.76 3.39
CA ALA A 23 6.61 8.75 3.78
C ALA A 23 6.26 7.63 4.77
N LEU A 24 7.05 6.56 4.74
CA LEU A 24 7.02 5.46 5.70
C LEU A 24 8.41 5.31 6.31
N THR A 25 8.45 5.09 7.62
CA THR A 25 9.69 4.72 8.30
C THR A 25 10.16 3.32 7.87
N PRO A 26 11.47 3.01 7.97
CA PRO A 26 11.98 1.67 7.65
C PRO A 26 11.26 0.55 8.41
N GLN A 27 10.88 0.80 9.66
CA GLN A 27 10.12 -0.16 10.48
C GLN A 27 8.73 -0.42 9.91
N GLN A 28 7.98 0.63 9.54
CA GLN A 28 6.65 0.47 8.94
C GLN A 28 6.71 -0.31 7.63
N VAL A 29 7.76 -0.09 6.82
CA VAL A 29 7.96 -0.87 5.59
C VAL A 29 8.26 -2.34 5.92
N SER A 30 9.06 -2.60 6.96
CA SER A 30 9.34 -3.96 7.43
C SER A 30 8.08 -4.68 7.90
N ASP A 31 7.23 -3.99 8.68
CA ASP A 31 6.00 -4.54 9.22
C ASP A 31 5.01 -4.87 8.09
N LEU A 32 4.88 -3.99 7.10
CA LEU A 32 4.05 -4.24 5.92
C LEU A 32 4.52 -5.48 5.14
N ARG A 33 5.83 -5.68 4.99
CA ARG A 33 6.38 -6.87 4.33
C ARG A 33 6.03 -8.15 5.08
N ALA A 34 6.15 -8.16 6.40
CA ALA A 34 5.80 -9.32 7.21
C ALA A 34 4.32 -9.72 7.02
N VAL A 35 3.41 -8.75 7.02
CA VAL A 35 1.97 -9.00 6.77
C VAL A 35 1.74 -9.58 5.37
N PHE A 36 2.44 -9.07 4.36
CA PHE A 36 2.33 -9.63 3.01
C PHE A 36 2.87 -11.06 2.92
N ASP A 37 3.99 -11.35 3.58
CA ASP A 37 4.57 -12.69 3.61
C ASP A 37 3.62 -13.70 4.28
N ASP A 38 2.96 -13.30 5.37
CA ASP A 38 1.94 -14.11 6.05
C ASP A 38 0.76 -14.41 5.12
N TRP A 39 0.25 -13.41 4.39
CA TRP A 39 -0.82 -13.61 3.41
C TRP A 39 -0.40 -14.50 2.24
N VAL A 40 0.84 -14.39 1.77
CA VAL A 40 1.38 -15.27 0.73
C VAL A 40 1.43 -16.71 1.23
N GLU A 41 1.89 -16.92 2.47
CA GLU A 41 1.93 -18.26 3.06
C GLU A 41 0.53 -18.84 3.25
N GLU A 42 -0.42 -18.05 3.77
CA GLU A 42 -1.83 -18.44 3.87
C GLU A 42 -2.39 -18.82 2.50
N SER A 43 -2.16 -17.98 1.48
CA SER A 43 -2.61 -18.20 0.10
C SER A 43 -2.11 -19.52 -0.49
N ARG A 44 -0.95 -20.04 -0.10
CA ARG A 44 -0.42 -21.33 -0.61
C ARG A 44 -1.30 -22.52 -0.22
N SER A 45 -2.05 -22.40 0.88
CA SER A 45 -3.00 -23.43 1.31
C SER A 45 -4.30 -23.43 0.50
N HIS A 46 -4.55 -22.37 -0.28
CA HIS A 46 -5.73 -22.25 -1.13
C HIS A 46 -5.42 -22.77 -2.54
N THR A 47 -6.21 -23.75 -3.00
CA THR A 47 -6.03 -24.42 -4.31
C THR A 47 -6.97 -23.90 -5.40
N GLY A 48 -7.88 -22.99 -5.06
CA GLY A 48 -8.84 -22.40 -5.97
C GLY A 48 -8.75 -20.87 -6.01
N PRO A 49 -9.29 -20.22 -7.05
CA PRO A 49 -9.38 -18.77 -7.10
C PRO A 49 -10.18 -18.25 -5.90
N TYR A 50 -9.85 -17.03 -5.46
CA TYR A 50 -10.66 -16.33 -4.48
C TYR A 50 -11.99 -15.90 -5.13
N GLY A 51 -13.11 -16.34 -4.57
CA GLY A 51 -14.46 -16.03 -5.02
C GLY A 51 -15.11 -17.08 -5.92
N GLU A 52 -16.41 -16.93 -6.19
CA GLU A 52 -17.16 -17.77 -7.13
C GLU A 52 -17.12 -17.12 -8.52
N THR A 53 -16.69 -17.89 -9.54
CA THR A 53 -16.77 -17.43 -10.93
C THR A 53 -18.19 -17.72 -11.43
N PHE A 54 -18.95 -16.66 -11.71
CA PHE A 54 -20.25 -16.78 -12.38
C PHE A 54 -20.05 -16.64 -13.89
N ASP A 55 -20.27 -17.73 -14.60
CA ASP A 55 -20.55 -17.78 -16.03
C ASP A 55 -22.03 -17.46 -16.25
N GLY A 56 -22.30 -16.31 -16.89
CA GLY A 56 -23.64 -15.78 -17.15
C GLY A 56 -24.37 -16.42 -18.33
#